data_AF-A0A1I3V4I9-F1
#
_entry.id   AF-A0A1I3V4I9-F1
#
_cell.length_a   1.000
_cell.length_b   1.000
_cell.length_c   1.000
_cell.angle_alpha   90.00
_cell.angle_beta   90.00
_cell.angle_gamma   90.00
#
_symmetry.space_group_name_H-M   'P 1'
#
loop_
_entity.id
_entity.type
_entity.pdbx_description
1 polymer ?
#
loop_
_entity_poly.entity_id
_entity_poly.type
_entity_poly.pdbx_seq_one_letter_code
_entity_poly.pdbx_strand_id
1 'polypeptide(L)'
;MELVELYPWLIPSLLLVTVGTLIGSYFSFKNEKYVMMMGIGMVQTFISTLLITSVGSILFGIGLTQFYLGIVNTKRVKAMSHE
;
A
#
# COMPACT_ATOMS: atom_id res chain seq x y z
N MET A 1 16.66 -13.16 7.97
CA MET A 1 16.90 -12.86 9.40
C MET A 1 18.00 -11.81 9.57
N GLU A 2 19.02 -11.81 8.71
CA GLU A 2 20.18 -10.91 8.80
C GLU A 2 19.88 -9.40 8.82
N LEU A 3 18.96 -8.88 8.00
CA LEU A 3 18.69 -7.42 7.96
C LEU A 3 17.95 -6.87 9.19
N VAL A 4 17.06 -7.68 9.80
CA VAL A 4 16.31 -7.27 11.01
C VAL A 4 17.21 -7.31 12.24
N GLU A 5 18.13 -8.26 12.29
CA GLU A 5 19.14 -8.36 13.34
C GLU A 5 20.20 -7.24 13.24
N LEU A 6 20.56 -6.85 12.01
CA LEU A 6 21.47 -5.71 11.78
C LEU A 6 20.84 -4.35 12.12
N TYR A 7 19.53 -4.20 11.88
CA TYR A 7 18.81 -2.93 12.01
C TYR A 7 17.56 -3.09 12.89
N PRO A 8 17.69 -2.99 14.23
CA PRO A 8 16.55 -3.15 15.14
C PRO A 8 15.45 -2.09 14.91
N TRP A 9 15.80 -0.95 14.30
CA TRP A 9 14.86 0.10 13.93
C TRP A 9 14.04 -0.19 12.67
N LEU A 10 14.41 -1.21 11.89
CA LEU A 10 13.75 -1.53 10.63
C LEU A 10 12.27 -1.88 10.84
N ILE A 11 11.95 -2.72 11.83
CA ILE A 11 10.57 -3.09 12.14
C ILE A 11 9.71 -1.89 12.54
N PRO A 12 10.07 -1.06 13.54
CA PRO A 12 9.25 0.09 13.90
C PRO A 12 9.12 1.11 12.76
N SER A 13 10.17 1.31 11.95
CA SER A 13 10.08 2.14 10.74
C SER A 13 9.09 1.57 9.71
N LEU A 14 9.14 0.27 9.42
CA LEU A 14 8.20 -0.37 8.49
C LEU A 14 6.76 -0.29 9.01
N LEU A 15 6.56 -0.40 10.32
CA LEU A 15 5.25 -0.20 10.96
C LEU A 15 4.73 1.23 10.77
N LEU A 16 5.57 2.24 11.00
CA LEU A 16 5.20 3.64 10.77
C LEU A 16 4.86 3.91 9.30
N VAL A 17 5.65 3.37 8.37
CA VAL A 17 5.37 3.48 6.94
C VAL A 17 4.05 2.78 6.60
N THR A 18 3.79 1.60 7.17
CA THR A 18 2.53 0.86 6.97
C THR A 18 1.31 1.64 7.44
N VAL A 19 1.39 2.29 8.62
CA VAL A 19 0.30 3.15 9.10
C VAL A 19 0.13 4.36 8.17
N GLY A 20 1.24 4.96 7.73
CA GLY A 20 1.24 6.06 6.75
C GLY A 20 0.61 5.67 5.42
N THR A 21 0.89 4.48 4.89
CA THR A 21 0.30 3.98 3.63
C THR A 21 -1.19 3.75 3.79
N LEU A 22 -1.66 3.20 4.91
CA LEU A 22 -3.10 3.04 5.18
C LEU A 22 -3.83 4.38 5.22
N ILE A 23 -3.29 5.36 5.95
CA ILE A 23 -3.84 6.72 6.01
C ILE A 23 -3.84 7.35 4.62
N GLY A 24 -2.71 7.29 3.92
CA GLY A 24 -2.57 7.81 2.56
C GLY A 24 -3.54 7.16 1.58
N SER A 25 -3.82 5.86 1.73
CA SER A 25 -4.77 5.14 0.89
C SER A 25 -6.20 5.63 1.12
N TYR A 26 -6.59 5.89 2.37
CA TYR A 26 -7.90 6.48 2.69
C TYR A 26 -8.08 7.87 2.07
N PHE A 27 -7.10 8.75 2.23
CA PHE A 27 -7.14 10.09 1.62
C PHE A 27 -7.11 10.03 0.09
N SER A 28 -6.34 9.10 -0.49
CA SER A 28 -6.28 8.91 -1.94
C SER A 28 -7.62 8.45 -2.49
N PHE A 29 -8.30 7.54 -1.79
CA PHE A 29 -9.65 7.10 -2.13
C PHE A 29 -10.67 8.24 -2.02
N LYS A 30 -10.65 8.98 -0.90
CA LYS A 30 -11.58 10.11 -0.66
C LYS A 30 -11.44 11.24 -1.70
N ASN A 31 -10.22 11.51 -2.15
CA ASN A 31 -9.95 12.57 -3.14
C ASN A 31 -9.91 12.03 -4.59
N GLU A 32 -10.37 10.80 -4.83
CA GLU A 32 -10.39 10.16 -6.15
C GLU A 32 -9.01 10.07 -6.85
N LYS A 33 -7.92 10.15 -6.07
CA LYS A 33 -6.54 10.01 -6.54
C LYS A 33 -6.16 8.54 -6.66
N TYR A 34 -6.89 7.80 -7.48
CA TYR A 34 -6.74 6.35 -7.61
C TYR A 34 -5.37 5.90 -8.13
N VAL A 35 -4.66 6.74 -8.90
CA VAL A 35 -3.26 6.49 -9.29
C VAL A 35 -2.33 6.48 -8.08
N MET A 36 -2.55 7.41 -7.14
CA MET A 36 -1.79 7.46 -5.90
C MET A 36 -2.10 6.23 -5.02
N MET A 37 -3.37 5.81 -4.98
CA MET A 37 -3.78 4.58 -4.29
C MET A 37 -3.10 3.32 -4.87
N MET A 38 -2.91 3.24 -6.20
CA MET A 38 -2.12 2.15 -6.80
C MET A 38 -0.67 2.17 -6.31
N GLY A 39 -0.02 3.34 -6.34
CA GLY A 39 1.37 3.48 -5.89
C GLY A 39 1.53 3.07 -4.41
N ILE A 40 0.59 3.47 -3.57
CA ILE A 40 0.54 3.08 -2.16
C ILE A 40 0.38 1.56 -2.02
N GLY A 41 -0.50 0.94 -2.80
CA GLY A 41 -0.66 -0.52 -2.84
C GLY A 41 0.64 -1.25 -3.19
N MET A 42 1.37 -0.78 -4.21
CA MET A 42 2.68 -1.34 -4.57
C MET A 42 3.70 -1.24 -3.43
N VAL A 43 3.79 -0.07 -2.78
CA VAL A 43 4.68 0.14 -1.62
C VAL A 43 4.31 -0.79 -0.47
N GLN A 44 3.01 -0.95 -0.18
CA GLN A 44 2.55 -1.79 0.90
C GLN A 44 2.79 -3.29 0.63
N THR A 45 2.62 -3.73 -0.62
CA THR A 45 3.01 -5.08 -1.07
C THR A 45 4.52 -5.29 -0.95
N PHE A 46 5.34 -4.30 -1.28
CA PHE A 46 6.80 -4.41 -1.10
C PHE A 46 7.21 -4.47 0.37
N ILE A 47 6.63 -3.63 1.24
CA ILE A 47 6.88 -3.66 2.68
C ILE A 47 6.52 -5.03 3.28
N SER A 48 5.45 -5.64 2.77
CA SER A 48 5.00 -6.94 3.27
C SER A 48 6.00 -8.08 3.03
N THR A 49 6.83 -8.01 1.98
CA THR A 49 7.88 -9.02 1.74
C THR A 49 9.07 -8.88 2.68
N LEU A 50 9.25 -7.69 3.26
CA LEU A 50 10.27 -7.40 4.27
C LEU A 50 9.83 -7.81 5.68
N LEU A 51 8.53 -7.99 5.90
CA LEU A 51 7.95 -8.45 7.16
C LEU A 51 7.77 -9.97 7.14
N ILE A 52 8.73 -10.68 7.75
CA ILE A 52 8.72 -12.16 7.87
C ILE A 52 7.63 -12.66 8.86
N THR A 53 7.02 -11.76 9.62
CA THR A 53 5.97 -12.11 10.58
C THR A 53 4.65 -12.42 9.87
N SER A 54 3.74 -13.09 10.57
CA SER A 54 2.37 -13.38 10.10
C SER A 54 1.57 -12.14 9.67
N VAL A 55 1.98 -10.95 10.09
CA VAL A 55 1.41 -9.66 9.67
C VAL A 55 1.75 -9.34 8.20
N GLY A 56 2.88 -9.84 7.68
CA GLY A 56 3.28 -9.64 6.28
C GLY A 56 2.23 -10.11 5.29
N SER A 57 1.70 -11.33 5.45
CA SER A 57 0.67 -11.89 4.57
C SER A 57 -0.62 -11.05 4.54
N ILE A 58 -1.00 -10.47 5.68
CA ILE A 58 -2.17 -9.58 5.78
C ILE A 58 -1.90 -8.28 5.01
N LEU A 59 -0.74 -7.67 5.23
CA LEU A 59 -0.34 -6.44 4.54
C LEU A 59 -0.21 -6.63 3.04
N PHE A 60 0.25 -7.80 2.60
CA PHE A 60 0.32 -8.18 1.19
C PHE A 60 -1.09 -8.17 0.56
N GLY A 61 -2.07 -8.82 1.22
CA GLY A 61 -3.46 -8.83 0.76
C GLY A 61 -4.10 -7.44 0.70
N ILE A 62 -3.82 -6.59 1.70
CA ILE A 62 -4.28 -5.19 1.70
C ILE A 62 -3.64 -4.42 0.53
N GLY A 63 -2.32 -4.55 0.33
CA GLY A 63 -1.59 -3.89 -0.76
C GLY A 63 -2.13 -4.28 -2.13
N LEU A 64 -2.40 -5.58 -2.36
CA LEU A 64 -3.04 -6.05 -3.58
C LEU A 64 -4.43 -5.47 -3.79
N THR A 65 -5.22 -5.35 -2.73
CA THR A 65 -6.56 -4.76 -2.79
C THR A 65 -6.49 -3.27 -3.12
N GLN A 66 -5.58 -2.53 -2.49
CA GLN A 66 -5.33 -1.12 -2.79
C GLN A 66 -4.90 -0.93 -4.25
N PHE A 67 -4.01 -1.79 -4.72
CA PHE A 67 -3.52 -1.78 -6.10
C PHE A 67 -4.65 -2.05 -7.09
N TYR A 68 -5.45 -3.09 -6.86
CA TYR A 68 -6.58 -3.46 -7.72
C TYR A 68 -7.66 -2.37 -7.75
N LEU A 69 -8.07 -1.86 -6.59
CA LEU A 69 -9.05 -0.77 -6.51
C LEU A 69 -8.55 0.51 -7.20
N GLY A 70 -7.25 0.79 -7.10
CA GLY A 70 -6.63 1.89 -7.83
C GLY A 70 -6.74 1.71 -9.35
N ILE A 71 -6.47 0.52 -9.89
CA ILE A 71 -6.60 0.23 -11.34
C ILE A 71 -8.05 0.39 -11.80
N VAL A 72 -8.99 -0.25 -11.11
CA VAL A 72 -10.41 -0.30 -11.52
C VAL A 72 -11.02 1.09 -11.51
N ASN A 73 -10.78 1.87 -10.45
CA ASN A 73 -11.37 3.21 -10.33
C ASN A 73 -10.67 4.25 -11.21
N THR A 74 -9.36 4.11 -11.48
CA THR A 74 -8.68 4.97 -12.46
C THR A 74 -9.29 4.83 -13.85
N LYS A 75 -9.62 3.59 -14.27
CA LYS A 75 -10.29 3.35 -15.56
C LYS A 75 -11.70 3.96 -15.58
N ARG A 76 -12.44 3.88 -14.48
CA ARG A 76 -13.78 4.44 -14.36
C ARG A 76 -13.79 5.99 -14.44
N VAL A 77 -12.89 6.65 -13.72
CA VAL A 77 -12.78 8.13 -13.77
C VAL A 77 -12.36 8.61 -15.16
N LYS A 78 -11.39 7.92 -15.79
CA LYS A 78 -10.99 8.26 -17.16
C LYS A 78 -12.13 8.07 -18.16
N ALA A 79 -12.97 7.04 -18.00
CA ALA A 79 -14.13 6.83 -18.86
C ALA A 79 -15.18 7.94 -18.71
N MET A 80 -15.51 8.34 -17.48
CA MET A 80 -16.47 9.43 -17.22
C MET A 80 -15.97 10.83 -17.63
N SER A 81 -14.66 11.03 -17.74
CA SER A 81 -14.08 12.30 -18.22
C SER A 81 -14.18 12.47 -19.75
N HIS A 82 -14.52 11.41 -20.48
CA HIS A 82 -14.61 11.42 -21.95
C HIS A 82 -16.07 11.43 -22.47
N GLU A 83 -17.06 11.42 -21.57
CA GLU A 83 -18.47 11.76 -21.85
C GLU A 83 -18.73 13.24 -21.58
#